data_AF-A0A428S9V6-F1
#
_entry.id   AF-A0A428S9V6-F1
#
_cell.length_a   1.000
_cell.length_b   1.000
_cell.length_c   1.000
_cell.angle_alpha   90.00
_cell.angle_beta   90.00
_cell.angle_gamma   90.00
#
_symmetry.space_group_name_H-M   'P 1'
#
loop_
_entity.id
_entity.type
_entity.pdbx_description
1 polymer ?
#
loop_
_entity_poly.entity_id
_entity_poly.type
_entity_poly.pdbx_seq_one_letter_code
_entity_poly.pdbx_strand_id
1 'polypeptide(L)'
;MGRETVLTPVTWEEGEFPVFSNVTGTMSGWKLPTKSYMDEGEGQLNGADDLVTFPPRSNLPIHFVHLRLPKSRNYKVSPRGHANSLALKSSVLNLTAFDGDFALGRGQTFIGRRMAHSMFKYSVEIDWTKSLKKEEMEVGVSLFQDQSQHIDLGIVMLKPKGSDSLQPHLRFRGRSETPYRGSSIIPENSVPIPENWVGKQLRLEIETKNSTHFEFRAGLAGSTRQEEVKVLGHCRGTDVVPYYSGAILGVYATTNGKHGEQAFETYISNWKYEGLRQFRSQEDVDEADAS
;
A
#
# COMPACT_ATOMS: atom_id res chain seq x y z
N MET A 1 4.30 4.93 -10.54
CA MET A 1 3.57 3.74 -11.04
C MET A 1 4.45 2.67 -11.66
N GLY A 2 5.71 2.97 -12.03
CA GLY A 2 6.59 2.00 -12.68
C GLY A 2 6.49 2.12 -14.20
N ARG A 3 6.81 1.04 -14.91
CA ARG A 3 6.66 0.96 -16.37
C ARG A 3 5.28 0.40 -16.68
N GLU A 4 4.56 1.07 -17.57
CA GLU A 4 3.20 0.73 -17.95
C GLU A 4 3.18 0.33 -19.43
N THR A 5 2.34 -0.65 -19.76
CA THR A 5 2.17 -1.11 -21.14
C THR A 5 1.23 -0.18 -21.89
N VAL A 6 1.67 0.28 -23.05
CA VAL A 6 0.87 1.06 -24.00
C VAL A 6 0.72 0.30 -25.30
N LEU A 7 -0.36 0.56 -26.03
CA LEU A 7 -0.59 0.07 -27.38
C LEU A 7 -0.47 1.24 -28.36
N THR A 8 0.33 1.10 -29.41
CA THR A 8 0.50 2.12 -30.46
C THR A 8 0.28 1.52 -31.86
N PRO A 9 -0.33 2.25 -32.80
CA PRO A 9 -0.46 1.82 -34.19
C PRO A 9 0.89 1.69 -34.91
N VAL A 10 0.97 0.74 -35.82
CA VAL A 10 2.14 0.49 -36.69
C VAL A 10 1.70 0.53 -38.14
N THR A 11 2.47 1.24 -38.98
CA THR A 11 2.29 1.30 -40.43
C THR A 11 3.39 0.50 -41.10
N TRP A 12 3.06 -0.30 -42.12
CA TRP A 12 4.03 -1.12 -42.83
C TRP A 12 3.79 -1.05 -44.34
N GLU A 13 4.56 -0.21 -45.02
CA GLU A 13 4.45 0.00 -46.47
C GLU A 13 5.19 -1.10 -47.24
N GLU A 14 4.75 -1.36 -48.47
CA GLU A 14 5.35 -2.40 -49.32
C GLU A 14 6.83 -2.09 -49.61
N GLY A 15 7.69 -3.06 -49.35
CA GLY A 15 9.14 -2.92 -49.52
C GLY A 15 9.88 -2.19 -48.39
N GLU A 16 9.15 -1.72 -47.36
CA GLU A 16 9.70 -0.89 -46.29
C GLU A 16 9.70 -1.59 -44.91
N PHE A 17 10.33 -0.95 -43.92
CA PHE A 17 10.32 -1.39 -42.53
C PHE A 17 9.09 -0.85 -41.76
N PRO A 18 8.64 -1.52 -40.67
CA PRO A 18 7.48 -1.06 -39.92
C PRO A 18 7.81 0.21 -39.15
N VAL A 19 6.90 1.19 -39.20
CA VAL A 19 7.03 2.48 -38.53
C VAL A 19 5.97 2.59 -37.44
N PHE A 20 6.41 2.76 -36.19
CA PHE A 20 5.55 2.94 -35.03
C PHE A 20 5.09 4.39 -34.93
N SER A 21 3.82 4.59 -34.59
CA SER A 21 3.32 5.93 -34.25
C SER A 21 3.89 6.40 -32.92
N ASN A 22 4.14 7.70 -32.80
CA ASN A 22 4.57 8.31 -31.54
C ASN A 22 3.54 8.04 -30.44
N VAL A 23 4.02 7.58 -29.28
CA VAL A 23 3.17 7.39 -28.09
C VAL A 23 2.86 8.76 -27.49
N THR A 24 1.58 9.11 -27.51
CA THR A 24 1.04 10.35 -26.93
C THR A 24 -0.24 10.02 -26.17
N GLY A 25 -0.74 10.94 -25.32
CA GLY A 25 -1.86 10.67 -24.40
C GLY A 25 -3.04 9.95 -25.03
N THR A 26 -3.78 10.62 -25.93
CA THR A 26 -4.84 9.97 -26.71
C THR A 26 -4.34 9.65 -28.11
N MET A 27 -4.35 8.37 -28.47
CA MET A 27 -3.88 7.88 -29.76
C MET A 27 -5.06 7.41 -30.61
N SER A 28 -5.02 7.74 -31.90
CA SER A 28 -5.98 7.22 -32.90
C SER A 28 -5.32 6.15 -33.75
N GLY A 29 -6.06 5.12 -34.14
CA GLY A 29 -5.51 4.02 -34.94
C GLY A 29 -6.59 3.10 -35.47
N TRP A 30 -6.18 1.90 -35.87
CA TRP A 30 -7.10 0.84 -36.31
C TRP A 30 -8.14 0.54 -35.24
N LYS A 31 -9.38 0.33 -35.69
CA LYS A 31 -10.50 0.01 -34.79
C LYS A 31 -10.17 -1.28 -34.03
N LEU A 32 -10.09 -1.19 -32.70
CA LEU A 32 -9.93 -2.36 -31.84
C LEU A 32 -11.16 -3.28 -31.96
N PRO A 33 -10.99 -4.60 -31.75
CA PRO A 33 -12.12 -5.52 -31.66
C PRO A 33 -13.19 -5.00 -30.70
N THR A 34 -14.46 -5.19 -31.04
CA THR A 34 -15.60 -4.58 -30.32
C THR A 34 -15.78 -5.11 -28.89
N LYS A 35 -15.22 -6.28 -28.58
CA LYS A 35 -15.10 -6.82 -27.23
C LYS A 35 -13.69 -6.53 -26.70
N SER A 36 -13.59 -5.67 -25.69
CA SER A 36 -12.32 -5.29 -25.05
C SER A 36 -12.13 -5.89 -23.66
N TYR A 37 -13.09 -6.68 -23.18
CA TYR A 37 -13.04 -7.34 -21.88
C TYR A 37 -13.10 -8.85 -22.06
N MET A 38 -12.24 -9.55 -21.34
CA MET A 38 -12.29 -10.99 -21.21
C MET A 38 -13.47 -11.33 -20.30
N ASP A 39 -14.48 -12.01 -20.83
CA ASP A 39 -15.65 -12.47 -20.07
C ASP A 39 -15.28 -13.60 -19.09
N GLU A 40 -14.13 -14.23 -19.30
CA GLU A 40 -13.60 -15.36 -18.53
C GLU A 40 -12.12 -15.13 -18.18
N GLY A 41 -11.69 -15.61 -17.02
CA GLY A 41 -10.30 -15.53 -16.56
C GLY A 41 -10.17 -15.61 -15.05
N GLU A 42 -8.93 -15.77 -14.58
CA GLU A 42 -8.62 -15.70 -13.16
C GLU A 42 -8.33 -14.26 -12.74
N GLY A 43 -8.90 -13.82 -11.62
CA GLY A 43 -8.64 -12.51 -11.03
C GLY A 43 -9.43 -11.36 -11.64
N GLN A 44 -8.95 -10.14 -11.39
CA GLN A 44 -9.57 -8.90 -11.83
C GLN A 44 -8.74 -8.22 -12.93
N LEU A 45 -9.35 -7.27 -13.64
CA LEU A 45 -8.63 -6.40 -14.58
C LEU A 45 -7.58 -5.57 -13.83
N ASN A 46 -6.46 -5.26 -14.48
CA ASN A 46 -5.33 -4.55 -13.85
C ASN A 46 -5.75 -3.20 -13.23
N GLY A 47 -6.60 -2.44 -13.93
CA GLY A 47 -7.16 -1.17 -13.47
C GLY A 47 -8.44 -1.30 -12.65
N ALA A 48 -8.85 -2.50 -12.21
CA ALA A 48 -10.05 -2.64 -11.41
C ALA A 48 -9.86 -2.11 -9.98
N ASP A 49 -10.95 -1.58 -9.44
CA ASP A 49 -11.10 -1.30 -8.03
C ASP A 49 -11.11 -2.60 -7.20
N ASP A 50 -10.65 -2.50 -5.97
CA ASP A 50 -10.74 -3.60 -5.00
C ASP A 50 -11.83 -3.33 -3.96
N LEU A 51 -12.63 -4.36 -3.70
CA LEU A 51 -13.41 -4.52 -2.49
C LEU A 51 -13.24 -5.95 -1.99
N VAL A 52 -12.24 -6.17 -1.13
CA VAL A 52 -11.86 -7.51 -0.66
C VAL A 52 -12.29 -7.69 0.80
N THR A 53 -13.15 -8.68 1.01
CA THR A 53 -13.78 -8.98 2.30
C THR A 53 -13.25 -10.25 2.96
N PHE A 54 -12.33 -10.98 2.33
CA PHE A 54 -11.68 -12.19 2.86
C PHE A 54 -12.64 -13.27 3.41
N PRO A 55 -13.67 -13.73 2.66
CA PRO A 55 -14.66 -14.67 3.18
C PRO A 55 -14.07 -16.04 3.56
N PRO A 56 -14.72 -16.80 4.46
CA PRO A 56 -14.27 -18.14 4.80
C PRO A 56 -14.14 -19.05 3.58
N ARG A 57 -13.07 -19.86 3.57
CA ARG A 57 -12.74 -20.81 2.49
C ARG A 57 -12.41 -20.14 1.14
N SER A 58 -12.12 -18.84 1.11
CA SER A 58 -11.56 -18.20 -0.07
C SER A 58 -10.02 -18.20 -0.03
N ASN A 59 -9.43 -17.96 -1.19
CA ASN A 59 -8.00 -17.70 -1.31
C ASN A 59 -7.74 -16.18 -1.27
N LEU A 60 -6.47 -15.81 -1.12
CA LEU A 60 -6.03 -14.44 -1.37
C LEU A 60 -6.26 -14.09 -2.86
N PRO A 61 -6.66 -12.86 -3.19
CA PRO A 61 -6.75 -12.42 -4.58
C PRO A 61 -5.42 -12.60 -5.31
N ILE A 62 -5.47 -13.07 -6.55
CA ILE A 62 -4.26 -13.43 -7.31
C ILE A 62 -3.36 -12.24 -7.64
N HIS A 63 -3.90 -11.01 -7.64
CA HIS A 63 -3.14 -9.79 -7.90
C HIS A 63 -2.39 -9.28 -6.67
N PHE A 64 -2.65 -9.87 -5.50
CA PHE A 64 -1.90 -9.55 -4.29
C PHE A 64 -0.46 -10.06 -4.42
N VAL A 65 0.47 -9.25 -3.95
CA VAL A 65 1.91 -9.50 -4.01
C VAL A 65 2.50 -9.52 -2.62
N HIS A 66 3.51 -10.37 -2.47
CA HIS A 66 4.33 -10.47 -1.28
C HIS A 66 5.73 -9.95 -1.56
N LEU A 67 6.40 -9.49 -0.50
CA LEU A 67 7.82 -9.18 -0.58
C LEU A 67 8.62 -10.48 -0.52
N ARG A 68 9.33 -10.79 -1.61
CA ARG A 68 10.10 -12.04 -1.77
C ARG A 68 9.22 -13.27 -1.53
N LEU A 69 9.81 -14.37 -1.05
CA LEU A 69 9.08 -15.60 -0.73
C LEU A 69 8.30 -15.40 0.59
N PRO A 70 6.95 -15.46 0.57
CA PRO A 70 6.17 -15.26 1.77
C PRO A 70 6.32 -16.45 2.73
N LYS A 71 6.40 -16.14 4.02
CA LYS A 71 6.15 -17.13 5.07
C LYS A 71 4.65 -17.39 5.15
N SER A 72 4.16 -18.37 4.38
CA SER A 72 2.72 -18.70 4.26
C SER A 72 1.99 -18.76 5.61
N ARG A 73 2.63 -19.33 6.65
CA ARG A 73 2.11 -19.41 8.03
C ARG A 73 1.78 -18.06 8.70
N ASN A 74 2.22 -16.93 8.14
CA ASN A 74 1.95 -15.58 8.64
C ASN A 74 0.65 -14.99 8.07
N TYR A 75 0.02 -15.65 7.10
CA TYR A 75 -1.18 -15.17 6.43
C TYR A 75 -2.29 -16.22 6.53
N LYS A 76 -3.49 -15.81 6.94
CA LYS A 76 -4.63 -16.71 6.95
C LYS A 76 -5.92 -15.95 6.68
N VAL A 77 -6.62 -16.33 5.61
CA VAL A 77 -7.95 -15.83 5.30
C VAL A 77 -8.96 -16.45 6.26
N SER A 78 -9.80 -15.61 6.85
CA SER A 78 -10.90 -15.97 7.75
C SER A 78 -10.52 -17.03 8.79
N PRO A 79 -9.56 -16.75 9.69
CA PRO A 79 -9.24 -17.69 10.77
C PRO A 79 -10.45 -17.86 11.71
N ARG A 80 -10.43 -18.95 12.48
CA ARG A 80 -11.52 -19.28 13.41
C ARG A 80 -11.77 -18.11 14.37
N GLY A 81 -13.00 -17.64 14.44
CA GLY A 81 -13.39 -16.50 15.29
C GLY A 81 -13.26 -15.13 14.63
N HIS A 82 -12.68 -15.03 13.43
CA HIS A 82 -12.49 -13.78 12.69
C HIS A 82 -12.84 -13.96 11.20
N ALA A 83 -14.09 -14.33 10.92
CA ALA A 83 -14.59 -14.40 9.56
C ALA A 83 -14.51 -13.03 8.87
N ASN A 84 -14.35 -13.02 7.55
CA ASN A 84 -14.22 -11.83 6.71
C ASN A 84 -13.00 -10.95 7.06
N SER A 85 -11.90 -11.59 7.45
CA SER A 85 -10.65 -10.90 7.76
C SER A 85 -9.43 -11.68 7.29
N LEU A 86 -8.34 -10.98 7.04
CA LEU A 86 -7.02 -11.54 6.82
C LEU A 86 -6.22 -11.43 8.11
N ALA A 87 -5.87 -12.57 8.71
CA ALA A 87 -4.90 -12.60 9.80
C ALA A 87 -3.48 -12.38 9.28
N LEU A 88 -2.76 -11.50 9.96
CA LEU A 88 -1.33 -11.26 9.79
C LEU A 88 -0.60 -11.60 11.08
N LYS A 89 0.43 -12.45 11.01
CA LYS A 89 1.37 -12.67 12.11
C LYS A 89 2.63 -11.86 11.90
N SER A 90 3.10 -11.19 12.94
CA SER A 90 4.22 -10.26 12.84
C SER A 90 5.55 -10.92 12.41
N SER A 91 6.31 -10.26 11.54
CA SER A 91 7.74 -10.54 11.34
C SER A 91 8.59 -9.90 12.44
N VAL A 92 9.82 -10.37 12.62
CA VAL A 92 10.78 -9.69 13.51
C VAL A 92 11.16 -8.33 12.94
N LEU A 93 11.61 -8.32 11.69
CA LEU A 93 12.09 -7.10 11.05
C LEU A 93 10.91 -6.28 10.50
N ASN A 94 11.11 -4.96 10.40
CA ASN A 94 10.17 -4.06 9.73
C ASN A 94 10.42 -4.06 8.20
N LEU A 95 9.74 -3.19 7.46
CA LEU A 95 9.85 -3.15 6.00
C LEU A 95 11.24 -2.73 5.48
N THR A 96 12.05 -2.08 6.33
CA THR A 96 13.47 -1.80 6.03
C THR A 96 14.36 -3.04 6.11
N ALA A 97 13.89 -4.11 6.75
CA ALA A 97 14.66 -5.32 7.03
C ALA A 97 15.91 -5.06 7.89
N PHE A 98 17.04 -5.67 7.55
CA PHE A 98 18.30 -5.53 8.29
C PHE A 98 19.09 -4.29 7.87
N ASP A 99 19.20 -4.06 6.56
CA ASP A 99 20.07 -3.04 5.95
C ASP A 99 19.42 -2.27 4.80
N GLY A 100 18.12 -2.48 4.51
CA GLY A 100 17.45 -1.91 3.35
C GLY A 100 17.53 -2.78 2.09
N ASP A 101 18.16 -3.96 2.15
CA ASP A 101 18.22 -4.92 1.03
C ASP A 101 17.87 -6.33 1.50
N PHE A 102 18.45 -6.83 2.59
CA PHE A 102 18.31 -8.22 3.00
C PHE A 102 17.59 -8.39 4.35
N ALA A 103 16.77 -9.44 4.45
CA ALA A 103 16.03 -9.78 5.67
C ALA A 103 16.64 -10.94 6.46
N LEU A 104 17.90 -11.32 6.21
CA LEU A 104 18.60 -12.41 6.92
C LEU A 104 17.83 -13.76 6.87
N GLY A 105 17.10 -14.01 5.78
CA GLY A 105 16.20 -15.18 5.65
C GLY A 105 14.99 -15.17 6.60
N ARG A 106 14.82 -14.13 7.41
CA ARG A 106 13.66 -13.95 8.30
C ARG A 106 12.44 -13.46 7.52
N GLY A 107 12.62 -12.80 6.38
CA GLY A 107 11.51 -12.25 5.61
C GLY A 107 10.70 -11.22 6.39
N GLN A 108 9.66 -10.70 5.75
CA GLN A 108 8.80 -9.66 6.31
C GLN A 108 7.33 -10.02 6.10
N THR A 109 6.50 -9.71 7.08
CA THR A 109 5.05 -9.85 6.92
C THR A 109 4.53 -8.62 6.21
N PHE A 110 4.40 -8.72 4.89
CA PHE A 110 3.85 -7.71 3.99
C PHE A 110 3.05 -8.39 2.88
N ILE A 111 1.88 -7.82 2.60
CA ILE A 111 1.05 -8.19 1.45
C ILE A 111 0.38 -6.93 0.91
N GLY A 112 0.35 -6.78 -0.41
CA GLY A 112 -0.15 -5.58 -1.06
C GLY A 112 -0.68 -5.82 -2.45
N ARG A 113 -1.13 -4.75 -3.11
CA ARG A 113 -1.49 -4.69 -4.53
C ARG A 113 -0.65 -3.63 -5.22
N ARG A 114 -0.48 -3.75 -6.54
CA ARG A 114 0.19 -2.71 -7.34
C ARG A 114 -0.68 -1.46 -7.41
N MET A 115 -0.06 -0.28 -7.37
CA MET A 115 -0.74 0.97 -7.76
C MET A 115 -1.16 0.88 -9.24
N ALA A 116 -2.41 1.21 -9.55
CA ALA A 116 -3.00 1.05 -10.89
C ALA A 116 -3.48 2.36 -11.53
N HIS A 117 -3.52 3.45 -10.76
CA HIS A 117 -3.99 4.77 -11.20
C HIS A 117 -3.07 5.87 -10.68
N SER A 118 -2.92 6.95 -11.43
CA SER A 118 -2.16 8.14 -10.99
C SER A 118 -2.79 8.81 -9.78
N MET A 119 -4.13 8.84 -9.73
CA MET A 119 -4.90 9.21 -8.54
C MET A 119 -5.74 8.04 -8.04
N PHE A 120 -5.66 7.75 -6.75
CA PHE A 120 -6.36 6.66 -6.11
C PHE A 120 -6.66 6.94 -4.64
N LYS A 121 -7.56 6.13 -4.09
CA LYS A 121 -7.76 5.97 -2.65
C LYS A 121 -7.58 4.51 -2.24
N TYR A 122 -6.75 4.26 -1.25
CA TYR A 122 -6.54 2.94 -0.66
C TYR A 122 -6.87 2.98 0.82
N SER A 123 -7.58 1.96 1.32
CA SER A 123 -7.89 1.85 2.74
C SER A 123 -8.08 0.42 3.20
N VAL A 124 -7.81 0.19 4.49
CA VAL A 124 -8.11 -1.05 5.20
C VAL A 124 -8.59 -0.74 6.61
N GLU A 125 -9.32 -1.67 7.21
CA GLU A 125 -9.67 -1.61 8.63
C GLU A 125 -8.91 -2.67 9.43
N ILE A 126 -8.32 -2.26 10.55
CA ILE A 126 -7.38 -3.04 11.33
C ILE A 126 -7.92 -3.26 12.74
N ASP A 127 -8.18 -4.52 13.10
CA ASP A 127 -8.45 -4.90 14.49
C ASP A 127 -7.14 -5.22 15.21
N TRP A 128 -6.60 -4.18 15.85
CA TRP A 128 -5.36 -4.19 16.61
C TRP A 128 -5.57 -4.35 18.12
N THR A 129 -6.82 -4.21 18.58
CA THR A 129 -7.20 -3.88 19.97
C THR A 129 -6.76 -4.93 20.99
N LYS A 130 -6.74 -6.20 20.58
CA LYS A 130 -6.29 -7.34 21.39
C LYS A 130 -4.91 -7.85 20.98
N SER A 131 -4.33 -7.31 19.92
CA SER A 131 -3.16 -7.84 19.21
C SER A 131 -1.87 -7.23 19.73
N LEU A 132 -1.84 -5.90 19.85
CA LEU A 132 -0.64 -5.16 20.22
C LEU A 132 -0.55 -4.98 21.74
N LYS A 133 0.38 -5.69 22.39
CA LYS A 133 0.50 -5.71 23.86
C LYS A 133 1.88 -5.37 24.38
N LYS A 134 2.87 -5.24 23.50
CA LYS A 134 4.27 -5.00 23.87
C LYS A 134 4.85 -3.89 23.03
N GLU A 135 5.84 -3.21 23.59
CA GLU A 135 6.61 -2.16 22.95
C GLU A 135 7.08 -2.56 21.55
N GLU A 136 6.94 -1.65 20.59
CA GLU A 136 7.31 -1.80 19.17
C GLU A 136 6.54 -2.86 18.37
N MET A 137 5.49 -3.47 18.93
CA MET A 137 4.51 -4.20 18.12
C MET A 137 3.75 -3.19 17.25
N GLU A 138 3.73 -3.42 15.94
CA GLU A 138 3.17 -2.50 14.97
C GLU A 138 2.49 -3.20 13.80
N VAL A 139 1.31 -2.72 13.43
CA VAL A 139 0.59 -3.09 12.22
C VAL A 139 0.18 -1.82 11.48
N GLY A 140 0.27 -1.83 10.15
CA GLY A 140 0.01 -0.62 9.39
C GLY A 140 -0.24 -0.84 7.92
N VAL A 141 -0.35 0.28 7.21
CA VAL A 141 -0.35 0.36 5.75
C VAL A 141 0.96 0.97 5.26
N SER A 142 1.39 0.58 4.07
CA SER A 142 2.60 1.09 3.45
C SER A 142 2.39 1.39 1.97
N LEU A 143 2.97 2.51 1.53
CA LEU A 143 3.35 2.77 0.15
C LEU A 143 4.78 2.25 -0.02
N PHE A 144 4.89 1.05 -0.54
CA PHE A 144 6.13 0.27 -0.56
C PHE A 144 6.66 0.14 -1.98
N GLN A 145 7.91 0.52 -2.20
CA GLN A 145 8.60 0.24 -3.45
C GLN A 145 9.62 -0.89 -3.27
N ASP A 146 10.51 -0.73 -2.30
CA ASP A 146 11.48 -1.73 -1.88
C ASP A 146 11.86 -1.49 -0.40
N GLN A 147 12.79 -2.28 0.13
CA GLN A 147 13.22 -2.20 1.53
C GLN A 147 14.01 -0.91 1.85
N SER A 148 14.50 -0.18 0.84
CA SER A 148 15.14 1.12 0.98
C SER A 148 14.19 2.29 0.67
N GLN A 149 13.00 2.02 0.15
CA GLN A 149 12.02 3.00 -0.31
C GLN A 149 10.59 2.58 0.09
N HIS A 150 10.14 3.04 1.25
CA HIS A 150 8.78 2.80 1.73
C HIS A 150 8.34 3.87 2.72
N ILE A 151 7.06 4.22 2.67
CA ILE A 151 6.43 5.19 3.56
C ILE A 151 5.25 4.50 4.24
N ASP A 152 5.25 4.52 5.57
CA ASP A 152 4.40 3.70 6.40
C ASP A 152 3.56 4.55 7.34
N LEU A 153 2.29 4.16 7.51
CA LEU A 153 1.44 4.60 8.61
C LEU A 153 1.02 3.37 9.41
N GLY A 154 1.41 3.34 10.68
CA GLY A 154 1.18 2.21 11.57
C GLY A 154 0.53 2.59 12.89
N ILE A 155 -0.17 1.61 13.47
CA ILE A 155 -0.60 1.57 14.86
C ILE A 155 0.51 0.85 15.63
N VAL A 156 1.16 1.54 16.57
CA VAL A 156 2.32 1.01 17.30
C VAL A 156 2.19 1.24 18.81
N MET A 157 2.64 0.28 19.60
CA MET A 157 2.76 0.46 21.05
C MET A 157 4.12 1.08 21.39
N LEU A 158 4.12 2.27 21.99
CA LEU A 158 5.32 2.99 22.39
C LEU A 158 5.25 3.42 23.85
N LYS A 159 6.42 3.59 24.46
CA LYS A 159 6.57 4.31 25.72
C LYS A 159 6.93 5.76 25.40
N PRO A 160 6.04 6.73 25.65
CA PRO A 160 6.35 8.12 25.34
C PRO A 160 7.49 8.62 26.23
N LYS A 161 8.25 9.62 25.75
CA LYS A 161 9.40 10.15 26.49
C LYS A 161 8.96 10.60 27.89
N GLY A 162 9.63 10.10 28.91
CA GLY A 162 9.35 10.42 30.32
C GLY A 162 8.22 9.60 30.97
N SER A 163 7.70 8.56 30.30
CA SER A 163 6.76 7.61 30.89
C SER A 163 7.16 6.18 30.57
N ASP A 164 7.10 5.31 31.57
CA ASP A 164 7.27 3.86 31.38
C ASP A 164 5.98 3.16 30.95
N SER A 165 4.86 3.89 30.95
CA SER A 165 3.56 3.35 30.56
C SER A 165 3.49 3.16 29.05
N LEU A 166 3.16 1.94 28.64
CA LEU A 166 2.99 1.60 27.24
C LEU A 166 1.65 2.12 26.73
N GLN A 167 1.65 2.88 25.64
CA GLN A 167 0.43 3.42 25.04
C GLN A 167 0.44 3.31 23.51
N PRO A 168 -0.73 3.19 22.87
CA PRO A 168 -0.83 3.07 21.42
C PRO A 168 -0.68 4.45 20.75
N HIS A 169 0.06 4.48 19.64
CA HIS A 169 0.31 5.65 18.82
C HIS A 169 0.03 5.36 17.35
N LEU A 170 -0.30 6.43 16.61
CA LEU A 170 -0.23 6.47 15.16
C LEU A 170 1.17 6.98 14.78
N ARG A 171 1.93 6.17 14.05
CA ARG A 171 3.29 6.47 13.61
C ARG A 171 3.33 6.54 12.09
N PHE A 172 3.60 7.74 11.58
CA PHE A 172 4.00 7.99 10.20
C PHE A 172 5.53 8.08 10.15
N ARG A 173 6.14 7.28 9.28
CA ARG A 173 7.59 7.29 9.05
C ARG A 173 7.90 6.70 7.68
N GLY A 174 9.14 6.76 7.26
CA GLY A 174 9.55 6.06 6.06
C GLY A 174 11.04 6.11 5.83
N ARG A 175 11.47 5.40 4.80
CA ARG A 175 12.82 5.42 4.27
C ARG A 175 12.72 5.69 2.77
N SER A 176 13.59 6.54 2.26
CA SER A 176 13.69 6.82 0.83
C SER A 176 15.16 6.96 0.47
N GLU A 177 15.79 5.86 0.09
CA GLU A 177 17.19 5.83 -0.31
C GLU A 177 17.36 5.10 -1.64
N THR A 178 18.06 5.75 -2.57
CA THR A 178 18.42 5.14 -3.86
C THR A 178 19.89 5.39 -4.18
N PRO A 179 20.55 4.49 -4.94
CA PRO A 179 21.94 4.71 -5.36
C PRO A 179 22.16 5.99 -6.18
N TYR A 180 21.13 6.48 -6.87
CA TYR A 180 21.24 7.58 -7.85
C TYR A 180 20.63 8.92 -7.38
N ARG A 181 19.73 8.92 -6.38
CA ARG A 181 19.22 10.16 -5.75
C ARG A 181 19.71 10.36 -4.32
N GLY A 182 20.43 9.39 -3.75
CA GLY A 182 20.82 9.40 -2.34
C GLY A 182 19.61 9.20 -1.42
N SER A 183 19.72 9.73 -0.20
CA SER A 183 18.69 9.63 0.83
C SER A 183 17.83 10.90 0.89
N SER A 184 16.52 10.72 1.01
CA SER A 184 15.56 11.79 1.29
C SER A 184 15.09 11.71 2.73
N ILE A 185 15.03 12.86 3.41
CA ILE A 185 14.53 12.95 4.77
C ILE A 185 13.00 12.86 4.71
N ILE A 186 12.45 11.80 5.31
CA ILE A 186 11.01 11.64 5.51
C ILE A 186 10.67 12.16 6.91
N PRO A 187 9.80 13.17 7.06
CA PRO A 187 9.38 13.64 8.38
C PRO A 187 8.73 12.50 9.16
N GLU A 188 9.30 12.15 10.30
CA GLU A 188 8.67 11.21 11.21
C GLU A 188 7.66 11.95 12.10
N ASN A 189 6.48 11.37 12.23
CA ASN A 189 5.43 11.88 13.11
C ASN A 189 4.85 10.72 13.92
N SER A 190 4.81 10.86 15.24
CA SER A 190 4.20 9.88 16.12
C SER A 190 3.32 10.61 17.13
N VAL A 191 2.03 10.29 17.11
CA VAL A 191 1.04 10.90 17.99
C VAL A 191 0.26 9.83 18.74
N PRO A 192 -0.08 10.03 20.02
CA PRO A 192 -0.96 9.11 20.73
C PRO A 192 -2.29 8.93 19.98
N ILE A 193 -2.85 7.72 20.03
CA ILE A 193 -4.21 7.49 19.52
C ILE A 193 -5.18 8.34 20.34
N PRO A 194 -6.10 9.09 19.70
CA PRO A 194 -7.14 9.83 20.41
C PRO A 194 -7.91 8.94 21.39
N GLU A 195 -8.23 9.45 22.58
CA GLU A 195 -8.85 8.64 23.65
C GLU A 195 -10.15 7.95 23.19
N ASN A 196 -10.96 8.63 22.39
CA ASN A 196 -12.21 8.11 21.83
C ASN A 196 -12.01 6.97 20.80
N TRP A 197 -10.78 6.72 20.35
CA TRP A 197 -10.40 5.67 19.40
C TRP A 197 -9.71 4.47 20.08
N VAL A 198 -9.24 4.63 21.31
CA VAL A 198 -8.57 3.56 22.05
C VAL A 198 -9.50 2.36 22.21
N GLY A 199 -8.99 1.16 21.93
CA GLY A 199 -9.76 -0.08 22.03
C GLY A 199 -10.81 -0.27 20.93
N LYS A 200 -10.78 0.54 19.87
CA LYS A 200 -11.65 0.40 18.69
C LYS A 200 -10.84 0.07 17.44
N GLN A 201 -11.48 -0.61 16.50
CA GLN A 201 -10.92 -0.87 15.19
C GLN A 201 -10.68 0.45 14.45
N LEU A 202 -9.55 0.57 13.76
CA LEU A 202 -9.19 1.79 13.04
C LEU A 202 -9.12 1.53 11.54
N ARG A 203 -9.50 2.54 10.76
CA ARG A 203 -9.26 2.60 9.32
C ARG A 203 -7.96 3.36 9.06
N LEU A 204 -7.07 2.78 8.27
CA LEU A 204 -5.89 3.47 7.76
C LEU A 204 -6.04 3.69 6.25
N GLU A 205 -5.62 4.85 5.77
CA GLU A 205 -5.81 5.29 4.39
C GLU A 205 -4.52 5.84 3.80
N ILE A 206 -4.34 5.58 2.50
CA ILE A 206 -3.34 6.23 1.64
C ILE A 206 -4.10 6.78 0.44
N GLU A 207 -4.00 8.09 0.20
CA GLU A 207 -4.69 8.79 -0.88
C GLU A 207 -3.69 9.63 -1.67
N THR A 208 -3.84 9.68 -2.98
CA THR A 208 -3.14 10.68 -3.80
C THR A 208 -3.85 12.01 -3.65
N LYS A 209 -3.16 13.01 -3.11
CA LYS A 209 -3.79 14.31 -2.85
C LYS A 209 -3.81 15.20 -4.08
N ASN A 210 -2.79 15.12 -4.90
CA ASN A 210 -2.59 15.87 -6.14
C ASN A 210 -1.55 15.12 -7.00
N SER A 211 -0.99 15.75 -8.02
CA SER A 211 -0.07 15.10 -8.95
C SER A 211 1.26 14.65 -8.31
N THR A 212 1.63 15.24 -7.17
CA THR A 212 2.95 15.09 -6.57
C THR A 212 2.95 14.45 -5.19
N HIS A 213 1.84 14.45 -4.46
CA HIS A 213 1.79 14.06 -3.05
C HIS A 213 0.82 12.90 -2.77
N PHE A 214 1.27 12.01 -1.89
CA PHE A 214 0.43 11.08 -1.17
C PHE A 214 0.16 11.62 0.24
N GLU A 215 -1.02 11.33 0.76
CA GLU A 215 -1.45 11.68 2.12
C GLU A 215 -1.84 10.41 2.88
N PHE A 216 -1.39 10.34 4.13
CA PHE A 216 -1.61 9.22 5.03
C PHE A 216 -2.54 9.64 6.14
N ARG A 217 -3.64 8.90 6.30
CA ARG A 217 -4.70 9.25 7.26
C ARG A 217 -5.13 8.05 8.09
N ALA A 218 -5.65 8.32 9.28
CA ALA A 218 -6.27 7.32 10.14
C ALA A 218 -7.63 7.81 10.65
N GLY A 219 -8.56 6.91 10.88
CA GLY A 219 -9.87 7.21 11.46
C GLY A 219 -10.47 6.00 12.15
N LEU A 220 -11.68 6.14 12.69
CA LEU A 220 -12.46 5.00 13.18
C LEU A 220 -12.92 4.11 12.03
N ALA A 221 -12.86 2.79 12.22
CA ALA A 221 -13.46 1.83 11.29
C ALA A 221 -14.98 2.09 11.16
N GLY A 222 -15.51 1.90 9.95
CA GLY A 222 -16.92 2.13 9.63
C GLY A 222 -17.36 3.60 9.56
N SER A 223 -16.55 4.56 9.99
CA SER A 223 -16.94 5.99 9.96
C SER A 223 -16.73 6.60 8.59
N THR A 224 -17.75 7.24 8.03
CA THR A 224 -17.65 8.02 6.78
C THR A 224 -17.45 9.52 7.04
N ARG A 225 -17.43 9.94 8.31
CA ARG A 225 -17.35 11.35 8.69
C ARG A 225 -15.90 11.82 8.57
N GLN A 226 -15.67 12.84 7.74
CA GLN A 226 -14.34 13.44 7.56
C GLN A 226 -13.78 14.01 8.87
N GLU A 227 -14.64 14.51 9.76
CA GLU A 227 -14.25 15.03 11.08
C GLU A 227 -13.65 13.96 12.02
N GLU A 228 -13.86 12.68 11.72
CA GLU A 228 -13.32 11.54 12.47
C GLU A 228 -12.07 10.94 11.80
N VAL A 229 -11.46 11.66 10.86
CA VAL A 229 -10.23 11.28 10.16
C VAL A 229 -9.12 12.30 10.50
N LYS A 230 -7.95 11.78 10.86
CA LYS A 230 -6.75 12.56 11.14
C LYS A 230 -5.73 12.35 10.02
N VAL A 231 -5.14 13.44 9.53
CA VAL A 231 -3.98 13.39 8.64
C VAL A 231 -2.72 13.26 9.49
N LEU A 232 -1.85 12.31 9.16
CA LEU A 232 -0.64 12.00 9.94
C LEU A 232 0.64 12.42 9.22
N GLY A 233 0.61 12.48 7.89
CA GLY A 233 1.75 12.91 7.11
C GLY A 233 1.49 12.85 5.61
N HIS A 234 2.46 13.39 4.88
CA HIS A 234 2.52 13.40 3.43
C HIS A 234 3.89 12.91 2.97
N CYS A 235 3.93 12.34 1.78
CA CYS A 235 5.18 12.11 1.07
C CYS A 235 5.00 12.46 -0.40
N ARG A 236 6.11 12.75 -1.09
CA ARG A 236 6.10 13.04 -2.52
C ARG A 236 6.23 11.75 -3.33
N GLY A 237 5.74 11.76 -4.56
CA GLY A 237 6.02 10.72 -5.56
C GLY A 237 7.52 10.52 -5.77
N THR A 238 8.32 11.57 -5.60
CA THR A 238 9.78 11.52 -5.70
C THR A 238 10.47 10.88 -4.49
N ASP A 239 9.75 10.63 -3.39
CA ASP A 239 10.27 9.94 -2.21
C ASP A 239 10.07 8.41 -2.34
N VAL A 240 9.37 7.94 -3.38
CA VAL A 240 9.14 6.52 -3.65
C VAL A 240 9.37 6.25 -5.13
N VAL A 241 10.65 6.17 -5.52
CA VAL A 241 11.04 6.20 -6.93
C VAL A 241 11.09 4.80 -7.53
N PRO A 242 10.33 4.55 -8.61
CA PRO A 242 10.43 3.31 -9.36
C PRO A 242 11.85 3.08 -9.89
N TYR A 243 12.44 1.92 -9.60
CA TYR A 243 13.66 1.47 -10.27
C TYR A 243 13.31 0.56 -11.46
N TYR A 244 12.63 -0.55 -11.18
CA TYR A 244 12.08 -1.45 -12.22
C TYR A 244 10.59 -1.69 -12.07
N SER A 245 10.14 -1.88 -10.83
CA SER A 245 8.74 -2.04 -10.42
C SER A 245 8.13 -0.69 -10.04
N GLY A 246 6.80 -0.61 -10.10
CA GLY A 246 6.05 0.45 -9.46
C GLY A 246 5.77 0.17 -7.99
N ALA A 247 5.30 1.20 -7.29
CA ALA A 247 4.93 1.10 -5.88
C ALA A 247 3.73 0.16 -5.65
N ILE A 248 3.76 -0.46 -4.48
CA ILE A 248 2.79 -1.42 -3.95
C ILE A 248 2.13 -0.77 -2.74
N LEU A 249 0.81 -0.84 -2.69
CA LEU A 249 0.00 -0.43 -1.54
C LEU A 249 -0.35 -1.68 -0.76
N GLY A 250 -0.01 -1.73 0.52
CA GLY A 250 -0.21 -2.95 1.28
C GLY A 250 -0.30 -2.75 2.77
N VAL A 251 -0.39 -3.87 3.47
CA VAL A 251 -0.40 -3.97 4.93
C VAL A 251 0.82 -4.72 5.41
N TYR A 252 1.29 -4.37 6.59
CA TYR A 252 2.42 -5.04 7.24
C TYR A 252 2.14 -5.28 8.72
N ALA A 253 2.88 -6.24 9.30
CA ALA A 253 2.90 -6.48 10.74
C ALA A 253 4.34 -6.81 11.20
N THR A 254 4.84 -6.09 12.19
CA THR A 254 6.24 -6.22 12.64
C THR A 254 6.39 -5.97 14.14
N THR A 255 7.46 -6.50 14.71
CA THR A 255 7.89 -6.22 16.10
C THR A 255 9.03 -5.19 16.14
N ASN A 256 9.41 -4.62 15.00
CA ASN A 256 10.55 -3.71 14.83
C ASN A 256 11.82 -4.21 15.52
N GLY A 257 12.08 -5.52 15.46
CA GLY A 257 13.25 -6.17 16.03
C GLY A 257 13.20 -6.40 17.53
N LYS A 258 12.16 -5.95 18.26
CA LYS A 258 12.08 -6.10 19.72
C LYS A 258 11.59 -7.46 20.20
N HIS A 259 10.81 -8.16 19.39
CA HIS A 259 10.23 -9.46 19.76
C HIS A 259 10.41 -10.49 18.66
N GLY A 260 10.28 -11.77 19.01
CA GLY A 260 10.42 -12.89 18.07
C GLY A 260 9.39 -12.90 16.93
N GLU A 261 9.58 -13.83 16.00
CA GLU A 261 8.63 -14.09 14.91
C GLU A 261 7.25 -14.45 15.49
N GLN A 262 6.18 -13.98 14.85
CA GLN A 262 4.80 -14.27 15.24
C GLN A 262 4.46 -13.87 16.68
N ALA A 263 5.14 -12.84 17.22
CA ALA A 263 4.89 -12.35 18.57
C ALA A 263 3.46 -11.83 18.77
N PHE A 264 2.79 -11.41 17.70
CA PHE A 264 1.35 -11.15 17.71
C PHE A 264 0.69 -11.54 16.37
N GLU A 265 -0.63 -11.69 16.42
CA GLU A 265 -1.52 -11.88 15.28
C GLU A 265 -2.57 -10.77 15.31
N THR A 266 -2.89 -10.18 14.15
CA THR A 266 -3.83 -9.07 13.99
C THR A 266 -4.68 -9.27 12.75
N TYR A 267 -5.82 -8.58 12.63
CA TYR A 267 -6.80 -8.85 11.58
C TYR A 267 -7.06 -7.63 10.71
N ILE A 268 -7.00 -7.82 9.40
CA ILE A 268 -7.26 -6.81 8.37
C ILE A 268 -8.59 -7.14 7.70
N SER A 269 -9.43 -6.14 7.48
CA SER A 269 -10.74 -6.29 6.83
C SER A 269 -11.04 -5.07 5.97
N ASN A 270 -12.14 -5.12 5.20
CA ASN A 270 -12.62 -4.01 4.39
C ASN A 270 -11.51 -3.38 3.54
N TRP A 271 -10.75 -4.22 2.84
CA TRP A 271 -9.68 -3.78 1.96
C TRP A 271 -10.30 -3.15 0.71
N LYS A 272 -10.00 -1.87 0.49
CA LYS A 272 -10.54 -1.09 -0.60
C LYS A 272 -9.43 -0.40 -1.38
N TYR A 273 -9.53 -0.46 -2.70
CA TYR A 273 -8.79 0.40 -3.61
C TYR A 273 -9.75 0.97 -4.63
N GLU A 274 -9.73 2.28 -4.80
CA GLU A 274 -10.55 3.00 -5.75
C GLU A 274 -9.64 3.82 -6.67
N GLY A 275 -9.71 3.58 -7.97
CA GLY A 275 -9.08 4.37 -9.00
C GLY A 275 -9.86 5.65 -9.28
N LEU A 276 -9.24 6.80 -9.05
CA LEU A 276 -9.90 8.10 -9.23
C LEU A 276 -9.60 8.68 -10.62
N ARG A 277 -8.33 8.62 -11.04
CA ARG A 277 -7.88 9.20 -12.31
C ARG A 277 -6.56 8.58 -12.79
N GLN A 278 -6.38 8.50 -14.10
CA GLN A 278 -5.09 8.21 -14.73
C GLN A 278 -4.62 9.45 -15.49
N PHE A 279 -3.38 9.87 -15.28
CA PHE A 279 -2.76 10.95 -16.05
C PHE A 279 -2.27 10.43 -17.39
N ARG A 280 -2.72 11.07 -18.47
CA ARG A 280 -2.39 10.78 -19.86
C ARG A 280 -1.84 12.02 -20.59
N SER A 281 -2.05 13.20 -20.05
CA SER A 281 -1.56 14.47 -20.57
C SER A 281 -1.15 15.43 -19.44
N GLN A 282 -0.54 16.58 -19.80
CA GLN A 282 -0.28 17.66 -18.85
C GLN A 282 -1.59 18.28 -18.31
N GLU A 283 -2.64 18.32 -19.12
CA GLU A 283 -3.97 18.80 -18.69
C GLU A 283 -4.52 17.96 -17.53
N ASP A 284 -4.35 16.64 -17.56
CA ASP A 284 -4.75 15.78 -16.43
C ASP A 284 -4.02 16.13 -15.12
N VAL A 285 -2.76 16.54 -15.24
CA VAL A 285 -1.91 16.96 -14.11
C VAL A 285 -2.38 18.31 -13.59
N ASP A 286 -2.57 19.27 -14.49
CA ASP A 286 -2.99 20.63 -14.15
C ASP A 286 -4.36 20.64 -13.46
N GLU A 287 -5.30 19.82 -13.93
CA GLU A 287 -6.61 19.66 -13.29
C GLU A 287 -6.52 19.01 -11.90
N ALA A 288 -5.63 18.03 -11.72
CA ALA A 288 -5.42 17.38 -10.42
C ALA A 288 -4.76 18.29 -9.38
N ASP A 289 -3.97 19.26 -9.83
CA ASP A 289 -3.29 20.23 -8.96
C ASP A 289 -4.14 21.48 -8.68
N ALA A 290 -5.20 21.71 -9.46
CA ALA A 290 -6.14 22.80 -9.27
C ALA A 290 -7.26 22.49 -8.23
N SER A 291 -7.46 21.22 -7.88
CA SER A 291 -8.49 20.73 -6.94
C SER A 291 -8.00 20.63 -5.49
#